data_AF-A0A137RGZ5-F1
#
_entry.id   AF-A0A137RGZ5-F1
#
_cell.length_a   1.000
_cell.length_b   1.000
_cell.length_c   1.000
_cell.angle_alpha   90.00
_cell.angle_beta   90.00
_cell.angle_gamma   90.00
#
_symmetry.space_group_name_H-M   'P 1'
#
loop_
_entity.id
_entity.type
_entity.pdbx_description
1 polymer ?
#
loop_
_entity_poly.entity_id
_entity_poly.type
_entity_poly.pdbx_seq_one_letter_code
_entity_poly.pdbx_strand_id
1 'polypeptide(L)'
;MKYLVGISRIIVGVLFIISGLIKLNDPVGFSFKLKDYFAPEVLDLGFLVPYALLIAIFVVIFEVLLGVALLLGYLKKFTLWALLLMIVFFTFLTFYSAYFNKVTDCGCFGDAIKLTPWESFTKDIVLLILILILFVGRKYIQPFFTKGIRSILIFASFVFCLGITYYVLLHLPIIDFRPYKIGANIKEGMTVPEGAPGPIYEYKWKFNINGEEKVITTNGEYPQVDGELISTETEMIQEGYTPPIHDFTMERDGEDYTEQFLNEENLVVVIAYSLSNTEKDGYLPIKEITDKALKNGYSVIGLSASSQEMTEALTEKYKLNFKFYFCDETTLKTIVRSNPGILELDNGTIKQKLHWNDAQKLQLPVVENAKPKLDLSLKQRLDSIAVLDQKYRTLMQTKSLEERKKLGESMGLSEAEYSGDLSQMQSVLDSVNMVFIEKYFIQKGYPGKSVVGEESSLVAWNVLQHNPDKIPLYLPLVKKAAEAGEIPKTSAAMMEDRYLMMEGKPQIYGTQGMTYDDARGSFIWPIENPETVNQRRKEAGFEETVEEYAKILFGDDFVYEPRTIEQIKQ
;
A
#
# COMPACT_ATOMS: atom_id res chain seq x y z
N MET A 1 -12.79 -15.50 54.66
CA MET A 1 -13.87 -15.10 53.72
C MET A 1 -13.93 -13.58 53.45
N LYS A 2 -14.11 -12.69 54.45
CA LYS A 2 -14.21 -11.23 54.21
C LYS A 2 -13.02 -10.63 53.45
N TYR A 3 -11.79 -10.90 53.91
CA TYR A 3 -10.57 -10.41 53.25
C TYR A 3 -10.41 -10.99 51.84
N LEU A 4 -10.71 -12.28 51.69
CA LEU A 4 -10.61 -13.01 50.44
C LEU A 4 -11.57 -12.40 49.38
N VAL A 5 -12.81 -12.11 49.75
CA VAL A 5 -13.77 -11.36 48.90
C VAL A 5 -13.28 -9.96 48.58
N GLY A 6 -12.69 -9.25 49.55
CA GLY A 6 -12.15 -7.90 49.35
C GLY A 6 -11.01 -7.87 48.32
N ILE A 7 -10.05 -8.80 48.44
CA ILE A 7 -8.93 -8.93 47.51
C ILE A 7 -9.43 -9.34 46.13
N SER A 8 -10.28 -10.37 46.03
CA SER A 8 -10.87 -10.79 44.76
C SER A 8 -11.65 -9.66 44.08
N ARG A 9 -12.35 -8.81 44.85
CA ARG A 9 -13.12 -7.68 44.33
C ARG A 9 -12.20 -6.65 43.68
N ILE A 10 -11.08 -6.34 44.33
CA ILE A 10 -10.09 -5.39 43.82
C ILE A 10 -9.44 -5.95 42.57
N ILE A 11 -8.93 -7.19 42.62
CA ILE A 11 -8.23 -7.82 41.49
C ILE A 11 -9.15 -7.92 40.27
N VAL A 12 -10.34 -8.51 40.42
CA VAL A 12 -11.29 -8.68 39.31
C VAL A 12 -11.76 -7.32 38.80
N GLY A 13 -12.10 -6.39 39.69
CA GLY A 13 -12.59 -5.07 39.30
C GLY A 13 -11.55 -4.25 38.53
N VAL A 14 -10.31 -4.21 39.02
CA VAL A 14 -9.21 -3.50 38.35
C VAL A 14 -8.84 -4.16 37.03
N LEU A 15 -8.76 -5.50 36.99
CA LEU A 15 -8.41 -6.21 35.75
C LEU A 15 -9.44 -5.98 34.65
N PHE A 16 -10.73 -6.04 34.95
CA PHE A 16 -11.79 -5.77 33.96
C PHE A 16 -11.77 -4.31 33.47
N ILE A 17 -11.47 -3.35 34.35
CA ILE A 17 -11.31 -1.94 33.95
C ILE A 17 -10.11 -1.79 33.02
N ILE A 18 -8.95 -2.35 33.36
CA ILE A 18 -7.73 -2.22 32.55
C ILE A 18 -7.91 -2.93 31.20
N SER A 19 -8.36 -4.19 31.22
CA SER A 19 -8.65 -4.98 30.03
C SER A 19 -9.66 -4.27 29.12
N GLY A 20 -10.76 -3.79 29.68
CA GLY A 20 -11.76 -3.01 28.94
C GLY A 20 -11.20 -1.71 28.37
N LEU A 21 -10.45 -0.92 29.14
CA LEU A 21 -9.87 0.34 28.65
C LEU A 21 -8.83 0.13 27.52
N ILE A 22 -8.04 -0.95 27.59
CA ILE A 22 -7.10 -1.28 26.52
C ILE A 22 -7.84 -1.64 25.22
N LYS A 23 -8.90 -2.47 25.30
CA LYS A 23 -9.75 -2.75 24.14
C LYS A 23 -10.51 -1.50 23.66
N LEU A 24 -10.86 -0.58 24.57
CA LEU A 24 -11.59 0.65 24.25
C LEU A 24 -10.70 1.66 23.52
N ASN A 25 -9.40 1.60 23.74
CA ASN A 25 -8.41 2.36 22.99
C ASN A 25 -8.33 1.90 21.52
N ASP A 26 -8.68 0.65 21.22
CA ASP A 26 -8.73 0.11 19.85
C ASP A 26 -9.92 -0.85 19.62
N PRO A 27 -11.15 -0.33 19.56
CA PRO A 27 -12.36 -1.15 19.36
C PRO A 27 -12.41 -1.74 17.95
N VAL A 28 -11.75 -1.11 16.97
CA VAL A 28 -11.66 -1.59 15.59
C VAL A 28 -10.82 -2.87 15.55
N GLY A 29 -9.65 -2.87 16.19
CA GLY A 29 -8.81 -4.06 16.34
C GLY A 29 -9.54 -5.20 17.03
N PHE A 30 -10.25 -4.93 18.14
CA PHE A 30 -11.07 -5.94 18.80
C PHE A 30 -12.21 -6.46 17.91
N SER A 31 -12.81 -5.61 17.07
CA SER A 31 -13.83 -6.03 16.11
C SER A 31 -13.30 -7.00 15.06
N PHE A 32 -12.03 -6.89 14.65
CA PHE A 32 -11.41 -7.86 13.74
C PHE A 32 -11.29 -9.23 14.40
N LYS A 33 -10.83 -9.28 15.66
CA LYS A 33 -10.80 -10.54 16.43
C LYS A 33 -12.18 -11.18 16.56
N LEU A 34 -13.23 -10.39 16.78
CA LEU A 34 -14.60 -10.93 16.79
C LEU A 34 -15.01 -11.53 15.44
N LYS A 35 -14.58 -10.95 14.31
CA LYS A 35 -14.85 -11.52 12.99
C LYS A 35 -14.16 -12.86 12.81
N ASP A 36 -12.94 -13.03 13.32
CA ASP A 36 -12.24 -14.32 13.31
C ASP A 36 -13.05 -15.39 14.06
N TYR A 37 -13.64 -15.04 15.22
CA TYR A 37 -14.54 -15.94 15.95
C TYR A 37 -15.86 -16.22 15.21
N PHE A 38 -16.38 -15.27 14.45
CA PHE A 38 -17.62 -15.44 13.69
C PHE A 38 -17.43 -16.23 12.39
N ALA A 39 -16.19 -16.50 11.98
CA ALA A 39 -15.87 -17.22 10.78
C ALA A 39 -16.47 -18.65 10.78
N PRO A 40 -16.79 -19.21 9.59
CA PRO A 40 -17.32 -20.57 9.43
C PRO A 40 -16.49 -21.65 10.14
N GLU A 41 -15.18 -21.47 10.19
CA GLU A 41 -14.24 -22.46 10.73
C GLU A 41 -14.18 -22.47 12.27
N VAL A 42 -14.86 -21.52 12.94
CA VAL A 42 -14.84 -21.34 14.41
C VAL A 42 -16.22 -21.49 15.03
N LEU A 43 -17.11 -20.49 14.85
CA LEU A 43 -18.49 -20.53 15.39
C LEU A 43 -19.57 -20.54 14.32
N ASP A 44 -19.23 -20.30 13.05
CA ASP A 44 -20.18 -20.22 11.94
C ASP A 44 -21.30 -19.19 12.17
N LEU A 45 -20.91 -18.00 12.64
CA LEU A 45 -21.81 -16.88 12.95
C LEU A 45 -21.62 -15.73 11.96
N GLY A 46 -21.44 -16.03 10.67
CA GLY A 46 -21.16 -15.04 9.63
C GLY A 46 -22.16 -13.87 9.58
N PHE A 47 -23.41 -14.09 9.99
CA PHE A 47 -24.43 -13.03 10.07
C PHE A 47 -24.12 -11.92 11.08
N LEU A 48 -23.21 -12.15 12.04
CA LEU A 48 -22.77 -11.16 13.03
C LEU A 48 -21.60 -10.29 12.54
N VAL A 49 -20.92 -10.67 11.44
CA VAL A 49 -19.77 -9.94 10.89
C VAL A 49 -20.06 -8.45 10.62
N PRO A 50 -21.23 -8.06 10.05
CA PRO A 50 -21.56 -6.64 9.85
C PRO A 50 -21.72 -5.86 11.16
N TYR A 51 -22.07 -6.54 12.26
CA TYR A 51 -22.32 -5.95 13.57
C TYR A 51 -21.10 -6.03 14.50
N ALA A 52 -19.97 -6.61 14.04
CA ALA A 52 -18.81 -6.89 14.89
C ALA A 52 -18.27 -5.64 15.61
N LEU A 53 -18.22 -4.48 14.94
CA LEU A 53 -17.77 -3.23 15.58
C LEU A 53 -18.74 -2.74 16.66
N LEU A 54 -20.05 -2.81 16.40
CA LEU A 54 -21.08 -2.44 17.39
C LEU A 54 -20.99 -3.35 18.62
N ILE A 55 -20.84 -4.66 18.39
CA ILE A 55 -20.68 -5.67 19.45
C ILE A 55 -19.39 -5.42 20.24
N ALA A 56 -18.27 -5.16 19.55
CA ALA A 56 -16.99 -4.84 20.18
C ALA A 56 -17.13 -3.65 21.14
N ILE A 57 -17.69 -2.53 20.66
CA ILE A 57 -17.91 -1.33 21.48
C ILE A 57 -18.79 -1.66 22.69
N PHE A 58 -19.91 -2.36 22.49
CA PHE A 58 -20.82 -2.72 23.57
C PHE A 58 -20.14 -3.58 24.64
N VAL A 59 -19.48 -4.67 24.23
CA VAL A 59 -18.83 -5.62 25.15
C VAL A 59 -17.74 -4.94 25.96
N VAL A 60 -16.93 -4.11 25.31
CA VAL A 60 -15.81 -3.42 25.96
C VAL A 60 -16.29 -2.37 26.97
N ILE A 61 -17.28 -1.55 26.60
CA ILE A 61 -17.89 -0.59 27.53
C ILE A 61 -18.53 -1.34 28.70
N PHE A 62 -19.25 -2.43 28.41
CA PHE A 62 -19.87 -3.27 29.43
C PHE A 62 -18.84 -3.86 30.40
N GLU A 63 -17.70 -4.32 29.89
CA GLU A 63 -16.58 -4.83 30.70
C GLU A 63 -16.06 -3.79 31.69
N VAL A 64 -15.78 -2.56 31.21
CA VAL A 64 -15.34 -1.44 32.08
C VAL A 64 -16.40 -1.12 33.12
N LEU A 65 -17.67 -1.01 32.73
CA LEU A 65 -18.76 -0.69 33.64
C LEU A 65 -18.98 -1.77 34.69
N LEU A 66 -18.83 -3.06 34.36
CA LEU A 66 -18.90 -4.15 35.32
C LEU A 66 -17.74 -4.09 36.32
N GLY A 67 -16.54 -3.79 35.87
CA GLY A 67 -15.39 -3.59 36.74
C GLY A 67 -15.61 -2.44 37.73
N VAL A 68 -16.07 -1.27 37.25
CA VAL A 68 -16.41 -0.12 38.10
C VAL A 68 -17.57 -0.45 39.06
N ALA A 69 -18.63 -1.09 38.56
CA ALA A 69 -19.78 -1.49 39.38
C ALA A 69 -19.38 -2.46 40.49
N LEU A 70 -18.48 -3.40 40.21
CA LEU A 70 -17.95 -4.33 41.21
C LEU A 70 -17.16 -3.58 42.27
N LEU A 71 -16.26 -2.67 41.88
CA LEU A 71 -15.48 -1.87 42.82
C LEU A 71 -16.37 -0.97 43.68
N LEU A 72 -17.43 -0.37 43.13
CA LEU A 72 -18.37 0.48 43.88
C LEU A 72 -19.41 -0.31 44.69
N GLY A 73 -19.63 -1.59 44.35
CA GLY A 73 -20.71 -2.41 44.94
C GLY A 73 -22.10 -2.00 44.43
N TYR A 74 -22.16 -1.47 43.22
CA TYR A 74 -23.39 -1.07 42.54
C TYR A 74 -24.13 -2.31 41.99
N LEU A 75 -25.46 -2.35 42.09
CA LEU A 75 -26.32 -3.44 41.58
C LEU A 75 -25.75 -4.87 41.77
N LYS A 76 -25.17 -5.16 42.94
CA LYS A 76 -24.35 -6.35 43.23
C LYS A 76 -24.85 -7.68 42.63
N LYS A 77 -26.16 -7.96 42.68
CA LYS A 77 -26.73 -9.20 42.14
C LYS A 77 -26.54 -9.28 40.62
N PHE A 78 -26.87 -8.20 39.91
CA PHE A 78 -26.70 -8.09 38.48
C PHE A 78 -25.23 -8.17 38.09
N THR A 79 -24.37 -7.37 38.73
CA THR A 79 -22.93 -7.33 38.41
C THR A 79 -22.26 -8.69 38.56
N LEU A 80 -22.54 -9.43 39.64
CA LEU A 80 -21.94 -10.75 39.86
C LEU A 80 -22.42 -11.79 38.84
N TRP A 81 -23.72 -11.78 38.49
CA TRP A 81 -24.26 -12.67 37.46
C TRP A 81 -23.72 -12.33 36.07
N ALA A 82 -23.63 -11.06 35.73
CA ALA A 82 -23.08 -10.61 34.45
C ALA A 82 -21.59 -10.95 34.30
N LEU A 83 -20.80 -10.71 35.35
CA LEU A 83 -19.38 -11.12 35.39
C LEU A 83 -19.23 -12.64 35.24
N LEU A 84 -20.06 -13.42 35.94
CA LEU A 84 -20.02 -14.88 35.88
C LEU A 84 -20.38 -15.40 34.47
N LEU A 85 -21.45 -14.88 33.87
CA LEU A 85 -21.85 -15.28 32.51
C LEU A 85 -20.76 -14.92 31.50
N MET A 86 -20.22 -13.70 31.60
CA MET A 86 -19.20 -13.21 30.67
C MET A 86 -17.90 -14.01 30.78
N ILE A 87 -17.42 -14.30 32.01
CA ILE A 87 -16.20 -15.09 32.16
C ILE A 87 -16.40 -16.54 31.73
N VAL A 88 -17.56 -17.16 31.98
CA VAL A 88 -17.85 -18.52 31.51
C VAL A 88 -17.86 -18.57 29.99
N PHE A 89 -18.46 -17.57 29.33
CA PHE A 89 -18.44 -17.45 27.88
C PHE A 89 -17.02 -17.29 27.33
N PHE A 90 -16.22 -16.37 27.87
CA PHE A 90 -14.83 -16.20 27.42
C PHE A 90 -13.95 -17.41 27.72
N THR A 91 -14.13 -18.07 28.87
CA THR A 91 -13.44 -19.33 29.21
C THR A 91 -13.72 -20.41 28.18
N PHE A 92 -14.96 -20.50 27.70
CA PHE A 92 -15.31 -21.42 26.61
C PHE A 92 -14.61 -21.06 25.30
N LEU A 93 -14.60 -19.79 24.90
CA LEU A 93 -13.93 -19.33 23.68
C LEU A 93 -12.41 -19.53 23.74
N THR A 94 -11.78 -19.20 24.86
CA THR A 94 -10.33 -19.36 25.05
C THR A 94 -9.94 -20.83 25.07
N PHE A 95 -10.75 -21.70 25.70
CA PHE A 95 -10.57 -23.15 25.62
C PHE A 95 -10.70 -23.68 24.20
N TYR A 96 -11.78 -23.31 23.49
CA TYR A 96 -12.01 -23.74 22.11
C TYR A 96 -10.82 -23.36 21.22
N SER A 97 -10.33 -22.12 21.36
CA SER A 97 -9.18 -21.63 20.61
C SER A 97 -7.90 -22.41 20.92
N ALA A 98 -7.65 -22.71 22.19
CA ALA A 98 -6.47 -23.42 22.64
C ALA A 98 -6.48 -24.91 22.27
N TYR A 99 -7.65 -25.54 22.25
CA TYR A 99 -7.79 -26.96 21.94
C TYR A 99 -7.77 -27.24 20.44
N PHE A 100 -8.41 -26.37 19.63
CA PHE A 100 -8.52 -26.56 18.18
C PHE A 100 -7.51 -25.75 17.36
N ASN A 101 -6.63 -24.96 18.01
CA ASN A 101 -5.64 -24.07 17.38
C ASN A 101 -6.25 -23.17 16.29
N LYS A 102 -7.43 -22.60 16.57
CA LYS A 102 -8.21 -21.82 15.58
C LYS A 102 -7.90 -20.32 15.58
N VAL A 103 -7.69 -19.73 16.75
CA VAL A 103 -7.33 -18.31 16.89
C VAL A 103 -6.10 -18.19 17.78
N THR A 104 -5.04 -17.59 17.27
CA THR A 104 -3.74 -17.49 17.96
C THR A 104 -3.71 -16.41 19.04
N ASP A 105 -4.66 -15.47 19.01
CA ASP A 105 -4.78 -14.37 19.98
C ASP A 105 -6.25 -14.11 20.32
N CYS A 106 -6.61 -14.32 21.60
CA CYS A 106 -7.97 -14.16 22.11
C CYS A 106 -8.39 -12.69 22.33
N GLY A 107 -7.49 -11.72 22.13
CA GLY A 107 -7.79 -10.29 22.13
C GLY A 107 -8.15 -9.71 23.50
N CYS A 108 -7.92 -10.43 24.60
CA CYS A 108 -8.31 -10.00 25.95
C CYS A 108 -7.65 -8.69 26.40
N PHE A 109 -6.40 -8.44 26.01
CA PHE A 109 -5.69 -7.19 26.30
C PHE A 109 -5.31 -6.44 25.01
N GLY A 110 -6.01 -6.71 23.90
CA GLY A 110 -5.66 -6.18 22.59
C GLY A 110 -4.17 -6.36 22.25
N ASP A 111 -3.60 -5.39 21.53
CA ASP A 111 -2.19 -5.42 21.13
C ASP A 111 -1.21 -5.09 22.27
N ALA A 112 -1.68 -4.74 23.48
CA ALA A 112 -0.80 -4.36 24.59
C ALA A 112 -0.09 -5.56 25.24
N ILE A 113 -0.79 -6.70 25.33
CA ILE A 113 -0.26 -7.96 25.88
C ILE A 113 -0.79 -9.11 25.04
N LYS A 114 0.07 -9.67 24.18
CA LYS A 114 -0.25 -10.89 23.43
C LYS A 114 -0.08 -12.09 24.35
N LEU A 115 -1.18 -12.80 24.58
CA LEU A 115 -1.20 -14.03 25.36
C LEU A 115 -1.46 -15.19 24.41
N THR A 116 -0.73 -16.28 24.58
CA THR A 116 -1.03 -17.53 23.88
C THR A 116 -2.45 -18.02 24.26
N PRO A 117 -3.08 -18.89 23.45
CA PRO A 117 -4.40 -19.41 23.76
C PRO A 117 -4.46 -20.09 25.15
N TRP A 118 -3.43 -20.85 25.52
CA TRP A 118 -3.35 -21.53 26.82
C TRP A 118 -3.16 -20.58 28.01
N GLU A 119 -2.35 -19.52 27.85
CA GLU A 119 -2.22 -18.47 28.87
C GLU A 119 -3.54 -17.71 29.07
N SER A 120 -4.23 -17.39 27.96
CA SER A 120 -5.54 -16.75 27.98
C SER A 120 -6.59 -17.60 28.72
N PHE A 121 -6.63 -18.91 28.43
CA PHE A 121 -7.52 -19.85 29.10
C PHE A 121 -7.23 -19.96 30.60
N THR A 122 -5.95 -20.08 30.98
CA THR A 122 -5.57 -20.18 32.40
C THR A 122 -5.93 -18.91 33.17
N LYS A 123 -5.70 -17.74 32.58
CA LYS A 123 -6.12 -16.46 33.16
C LYS A 123 -7.64 -16.41 33.35
N ASP A 124 -8.42 -16.88 32.39
CA ASP A 124 -9.89 -16.93 32.50
C ASP A 124 -10.37 -17.89 33.61
N ILE A 125 -9.71 -19.05 33.78
CA ILE A 125 -9.99 -19.99 34.88
C ILE A 125 -9.67 -19.36 36.24
N VAL A 126 -8.54 -18.66 36.37
CA VAL A 126 -8.20 -17.94 37.61
C VAL A 126 -9.25 -16.88 37.93
N LEU A 127 -9.66 -16.10 36.92
CA LEU A 127 -10.73 -15.11 37.07
C LEU A 127 -12.07 -15.75 37.43
N LEU A 128 -12.42 -16.89 36.84
CA LEU A 128 -13.62 -17.65 37.16
C LEU A 128 -13.63 -18.06 38.64
N ILE A 129 -12.52 -18.59 39.16
CA ILE A 129 -12.38 -18.95 40.59
C ILE A 129 -12.58 -17.72 41.48
N LEU A 130 -11.94 -16.59 41.15
CA LEU A 130 -12.10 -15.34 41.89
C LEU A 130 -13.55 -14.82 41.84
N ILE A 131 -14.24 -14.95 40.71
CA ILE A 131 -15.65 -14.57 40.57
C ILE A 131 -16.56 -15.50 41.36
N LEU A 132 -16.30 -16.81 41.42
CA LEU A 132 -17.06 -17.76 42.25
C LEU A 132 -16.94 -17.43 43.74
N ILE A 133 -15.74 -17.06 44.19
CA ILE A 133 -15.51 -16.53 45.54
C ILE A 133 -16.38 -15.30 45.80
N LEU A 134 -16.43 -14.34 44.87
CA LEU A 134 -17.25 -13.14 44.99
C LEU A 134 -18.75 -13.49 45.03
N PHE A 135 -19.15 -14.48 44.25
CA PHE A 135 -20.53 -14.94 44.13
C PHE A 135 -21.04 -15.58 45.44
N VAL A 136 -20.26 -16.51 46.01
CA VAL A 136 -20.55 -17.13 47.32
C VAL A 136 -20.41 -16.10 48.45
N GLY A 137 -19.39 -15.26 48.36
CA GLY A 137 -19.05 -14.21 49.32
C GLY A 137 -19.83 -12.91 49.19
N ARG A 138 -20.89 -12.86 48.35
CA ARG A 138 -21.64 -11.64 47.99
C ARG A 138 -22.16 -10.80 49.16
N LYS A 139 -22.31 -11.40 50.36
CA LYS A 139 -22.69 -10.70 51.60
C LYS A 139 -21.62 -9.73 52.11
N TYR A 140 -20.35 -9.96 51.76
CA TYR A 140 -19.22 -9.13 52.17
C TYR A 140 -18.93 -7.97 51.20
N ILE A 141 -19.60 -7.93 50.04
CA ILE A 141 -19.50 -6.81 49.09
C ILE A 141 -20.40 -5.68 49.58
N GLN A 142 -19.81 -4.80 50.37
CA GLN A 142 -20.46 -3.59 50.87
C GLN A 142 -20.26 -2.45 49.87
N PRO A 143 -21.30 -1.65 49.61
CA PRO A 143 -21.20 -0.57 48.65
C PRO A 143 -20.38 0.59 49.23
N PHE A 144 -19.60 1.24 48.38
CA PHE A 144 -18.97 2.51 48.70
C PHE A 144 -19.93 3.66 48.37
N PHE A 145 -19.84 4.77 49.09
CA PHE A 145 -20.65 5.98 48.90
C PHE A 145 -22.18 5.78 49.06
N THR A 146 -22.94 6.86 48.83
CA THR A 146 -24.42 6.82 48.81
C THR A 146 -24.93 6.30 47.45
N LYS A 147 -26.21 5.91 47.39
CA LYS A 147 -26.83 5.40 46.14
C LYS A 147 -26.72 6.41 44.99
N GLY A 148 -26.97 7.69 45.25
CA GLY A 148 -26.89 8.75 44.25
C GLY A 148 -25.48 8.91 43.69
N ILE A 149 -24.47 8.99 44.56
CA ILE A 149 -23.06 9.12 44.14
C ILE A 149 -22.64 7.92 43.29
N ARG A 150 -23.00 6.69 43.66
CA ARG A 150 -22.68 5.51 42.84
C ARG A 150 -23.30 5.58 41.45
N SER A 151 -24.57 5.96 41.34
CA SER A 151 -25.24 6.11 40.05
C SER A 151 -24.58 7.17 39.18
N ILE A 152 -24.17 8.30 39.78
CA ILE A 152 -23.41 9.35 39.09
C ILE A 152 -22.07 8.82 38.58
N LEU A 153 -21.30 8.09 39.42
CA LEU A 153 -20.01 7.54 39.03
C LEU A 153 -20.13 6.53 37.87
N ILE A 154 -21.14 5.65 37.91
CA ILE A 154 -21.39 4.70 36.80
C ILE A 154 -21.76 5.43 35.52
N PHE A 155 -22.64 6.43 35.61
CA PHE A 155 -23.02 7.24 34.45
C PHE A 155 -21.83 8.03 33.90
N ALA A 156 -21.00 8.61 34.77
CA ALA A 156 -19.77 9.30 34.36
C ALA A 156 -18.79 8.35 33.67
N SER A 157 -18.58 7.13 34.19
CA SER A 157 -17.77 6.11 33.51
C SER A 157 -18.34 5.74 32.15
N PHE A 158 -19.66 5.61 32.01
CA PHE A 158 -20.30 5.33 30.73
C PHE A 158 -20.07 6.46 29.71
N VAL A 159 -20.32 7.72 30.10
CA VAL A 159 -20.07 8.89 29.25
C VAL A 159 -18.60 9.01 28.88
N PHE A 160 -17.70 8.76 29.83
CA PHE A 160 -16.26 8.72 29.58
C PHE A 160 -15.88 7.67 28.55
N CYS A 161 -16.41 6.45 28.67
CA CYS A 161 -16.16 5.40 27.69
C CYS A 161 -16.69 5.76 26.30
N LEU A 162 -17.89 6.35 26.21
CA LEU A 162 -18.44 6.84 24.93
C LEU A 162 -17.57 7.93 24.32
N GLY A 163 -17.03 8.85 25.14
CA GLY A 163 -16.12 9.90 24.68
C GLY A 163 -14.83 9.34 24.11
N ILE A 164 -14.22 8.35 24.76
CA ILE A 164 -13.03 7.65 24.23
C ILE A 164 -13.38 6.95 22.92
N THR A 165 -14.45 6.15 22.88
CA THR A 165 -14.86 5.43 21.66
C THR A 165 -15.06 6.40 20.49
N TYR A 166 -15.79 7.49 20.73
CA TYR A 166 -16.02 8.52 19.72
C TYR A 166 -14.69 9.11 19.21
N TYR A 167 -13.77 9.43 20.12
CA TYR A 167 -12.46 9.95 19.76
C TYR A 167 -11.65 8.96 18.92
N VAL A 168 -11.46 7.72 19.39
CA VAL A 168 -10.56 6.76 18.71
C VAL A 168 -11.09 6.30 17.35
N LEU A 169 -12.41 6.31 17.15
CA LEU A 169 -13.03 6.05 15.85
C LEU A 169 -12.82 7.18 14.84
N LEU A 170 -12.49 8.39 15.31
CA LEU A 170 -12.30 9.56 14.45
C LEU A 170 -10.85 10.05 14.38
N HIS A 171 -9.97 9.69 15.33
CA HIS A 171 -8.65 10.32 15.53
C HIS A 171 -7.49 9.35 15.85
N LEU A 172 -7.64 8.05 15.50
CA LEU A 172 -6.74 6.94 15.89
C LEU A 172 -6.74 6.62 17.41
N PRO A 173 -6.27 5.41 17.78
CA PRO A 173 -6.01 5.06 19.18
C PRO A 173 -5.12 6.08 19.89
N ILE A 174 -5.39 6.35 21.17
CA ILE A 174 -4.63 7.30 22.01
C ILE A 174 -3.21 6.78 22.23
N ILE A 175 -3.08 5.47 22.47
CA ILE A 175 -1.80 4.78 22.60
C ILE A 175 -1.71 3.73 21.51
N ASP A 176 -0.61 3.72 20.78
CA ASP A 176 -0.35 2.70 19.76
C ASP A 176 0.59 1.61 20.30
N PHE A 177 0.04 0.42 20.53
CA PHE A 177 0.78 -0.75 20.99
C PHE A 177 1.35 -1.60 19.85
N ARG A 178 1.07 -1.23 18.58
CA ARG A 178 1.41 -2.05 17.42
C ARG A 178 2.87 -1.81 16.98
N PRO A 179 3.45 -2.74 16.20
CA PRO A 179 4.82 -2.61 15.69
C PRO A 179 5.06 -1.32 14.88
N TYR A 180 4.01 -0.79 14.24
CA TYR A 180 4.06 0.40 13.39
C TYR A 180 3.79 1.72 14.13
N LYS A 181 4.11 1.82 15.43
CA LYS A 181 3.94 3.07 16.18
C LYS A 181 4.87 4.18 15.65
N ILE A 182 4.52 5.43 15.92
CA ILE A 182 5.38 6.58 15.58
C ILE A 182 6.77 6.38 16.22
N GLY A 183 7.81 6.58 15.42
CA GLY A 183 9.22 6.35 15.78
C GLY A 183 9.74 4.94 15.48
N ALA A 184 8.90 3.97 15.12
CA ALA A 184 9.36 2.66 14.68
C ALA A 184 9.94 2.71 13.26
N ASN A 185 11.00 1.93 13.02
CA ASN A 185 11.55 1.72 11.69
C ASN A 185 11.06 0.37 11.13
N ILE A 186 10.41 0.41 9.96
CA ILE A 186 9.80 -0.77 9.34
C ILE A 186 10.88 -1.77 8.92
N LYS A 187 12.00 -1.30 8.34
CA LYS A 187 13.11 -2.17 7.93
C LYS A 187 13.71 -2.90 9.13
N GLU A 188 14.04 -2.17 10.19
CA GLU A 188 14.55 -2.78 11.42
C GLU A 188 13.53 -3.77 12.02
N GLY A 189 12.24 -3.42 12.00
CA GLY A 189 11.18 -4.30 12.47
C GLY A 189 10.96 -5.57 11.64
N MET A 190 11.49 -5.61 10.41
CA MET A 190 11.51 -6.79 9.52
C MET A 190 12.76 -7.66 9.73
N THR A 191 13.80 -7.13 10.36
CA THR A 191 15.04 -7.90 10.56
C THR A 191 14.89 -8.95 11.65
N VAL A 192 15.45 -10.13 11.39
CA VAL A 192 15.67 -11.17 12.39
C VAL A 192 17.00 -10.86 13.10
N PRO A 193 17.02 -10.63 14.42
CA PRO A 193 18.26 -10.38 15.15
C PRO A 193 19.26 -11.53 15.04
N GLU A 194 20.55 -11.21 15.03
CA GLU A 194 21.60 -12.24 15.08
C GLU A 194 21.46 -13.12 16.33
N GLY A 195 21.49 -14.44 16.14
CA GLY A 195 21.32 -15.41 17.23
C GLY A 195 19.86 -15.64 17.66
N ALA A 196 18.87 -15.09 16.95
CA ALA A 196 17.48 -15.42 17.20
C ALA A 196 17.22 -16.93 16.98
N PRO A 197 16.41 -17.57 17.86
CA PRO A 197 16.16 -18.99 17.76
C PRO A 197 15.45 -19.32 16.45
N GLY A 198 16.01 -20.26 15.68
CA GLY A 198 15.33 -20.85 14.52
C GLY A 198 14.25 -21.85 14.95
N PRO A 199 13.34 -22.24 14.04
CA PRO A 199 12.34 -23.26 14.34
C PRO A 199 13.03 -24.60 14.61
N ILE A 200 12.63 -25.29 15.67
CA ILE A 200 13.12 -26.63 16.02
C ILE A 200 12.04 -27.64 15.64
N TYR A 201 12.42 -28.57 14.77
CA TYR A 201 11.58 -29.68 14.33
C TYR A 201 12.04 -30.97 15.00
N GLU A 202 11.07 -31.74 15.46
CA GLU A 202 11.24 -33.10 15.93
C GLU A 202 10.64 -34.06 14.90
N TYR A 203 11.41 -35.07 14.53
CA TYR A 203 11.04 -36.08 13.56
C TYR A 203 10.84 -37.40 14.28
N LYS A 204 9.61 -37.92 14.25
CA LYS A 204 9.23 -39.21 14.80
C LYS A 204 9.19 -40.22 13.66
N TRP A 205 10.20 -41.07 13.60
CA TRP A 205 10.38 -42.09 12.60
C TRP A 205 9.85 -43.41 13.14
N LYS A 206 8.83 -43.97 12.50
CA LYS A 206 8.25 -45.26 12.86
C LYS A 206 8.91 -46.36 12.03
N PHE A 207 9.59 -47.30 12.67
CA PHE A 207 10.26 -48.43 12.03
C PHE A 207 9.62 -49.77 12.43
N ASN A 208 9.64 -50.74 11.52
CA ASN A 208 9.47 -52.15 11.82
C ASN A 208 10.85 -52.77 12.08
N ILE A 209 11.15 -53.12 13.33
CA ILE A 209 12.41 -53.76 13.72
C ILE A 209 12.05 -55.15 14.23
N ASN A 210 12.43 -56.19 13.48
CA ASN A 210 12.18 -57.60 13.83
C ASN A 210 10.71 -57.96 14.10
N GLY A 211 9.75 -57.31 13.42
CA GLY A 211 8.31 -57.56 13.58
C GLY A 211 7.65 -56.72 14.68
N GLU A 212 8.40 -55.86 15.38
CA GLU A 212 7.87 -54.89 16.34
C GLU A 212 7.96 -53.46 15.80
N GLU A 213 6.87 -52.70 15.92
CA GLU A 213 6.85 -51.28 15.57
C GLU A 213 7.52 -50.45 16.68
N LYS A 214 8.54 -49.66 16.32
CA LYS A 214 9.23 -48.74 17.23
C LYS A 214 9.29 -47.33 16.65
N VAL A 215 9.01 -46.32 17.48
CA VAL A 215 9.15 -44.91 17.11
C VAL A 215 10.48 -44.39 17.65
N ILE A 216 11.27 -43.77 16.78
CA ILE A 216 12.54 -43.13 17.13
C ILE A 216 12.41 -41.64 16.84
N THR A 217 12.81 -40.83 17.80
CA THR A 217 12.68 -39.38 17.74
C THR A 217 14.04 -38.74 17.48
N THR A 218 14.16 -37.85 16.49
CA THR A 218 15.38 -37.10 16.19
C THR A 218 15.10 -35.64 15.87
N ASN A 219 16.12 -34.78 15.91
CA ASN A 219 16.00 -33.35 15.58
C ASN A 219 16.47 -33.04 14.14
N GLY A 220 16.23 -33.96 13.20
CA GLY A 220 16.53 -33.79 11.76
C GLY A 220 17.45 -34.86 11.17
N GLU A 221 18.27 -35.52 11.98
CA GLU A 221 19.12 -36.62 11.52
C GLU A 221 18.31 -37.92 11.34
N TYR A 222 18.54 -38.63 10.25
CA TYR A 222 17.89 -39.92 10.02
C TYR A 222 18.42 -41.00 11.01
N PRO A 223 17.55 -41.73 11.71
CA PRO A 223 17.98 -42.77 12.66
C PRO A 223 18.78 -43.88 11.99
N GLN A 224 19.96 -44.18 12.53
CA GLN A 224 20.80 -45.31 12.07
C GLN A 224 20.33 -46.62 12.75
N VAL A 225 19.22 -47.18 12.25
CA VAL A 225 18.66 -48.46 12.74
C VAL A 225 18.40 -49.45 11.61
N ASP A 226 18.64 -50.74 11.89
CA ASP A 226 18.31 -51.84 10.97
C ASP A 226 16.82 -52.20 11.10
N GLY A 227 15.98 -51.60 10.25
CA GLY A 227 14.55 -51.84 10.18
C GLY A 227 13.90 -51.15 8.97
N GLU A 228 12.69 -51.58 8.60
CA GLU A 228 11.94 -50.97 7.49
C GLU A 228 11.18 -49.73 7.99
N LEU A 229 11.34 -48.58 7.33
CA LEU A 229 10.63 -47.35 7.68
C LEU A 229 9.14 -47.47 7.30
N ILE A 230 8.26 -47.29 8.27
CA ILE A 230 6.80 -47.31 8.11
C ILE A 230 6.28 -45.89 7.81
N SER A 231 6.63 -44.91 8.64
CA SER A 231 6.17 -43.53 8.51
C SER A 231 7.12 -42.54 9.17
N THR A 232 7.03 -41.28 8.76
CA THR A 232 7.72 -40.16 9.41
C THR A 232 6.68 -39.09 9.75
N GLU A 233 6.63 -38.69 11.00
CA GLU A 233 5.84 -37.56 11.46
C GLU A 233 6.79 -36.44 11.84
N THR A 234 6.53 -35.22 11.34
CA THR A 234 7.30 -34.03 11.69
C THR A 234 6.44 -33.17 12.61
N GLU A 235 6.96 -32.87 13.78
CA GLU A 235 6.32 -32.02 14.78
C GLU A 235 7.21 -30.80 15.04
N MET A 236 6.68 -29.59 14.84
CA MET A 236 7.40 -28.38 15.23
C MET A 236 7.30 -28.22 16.75
N ILE A 237 8.41 -28.37 17.46
CA ILE A 237 8.45 -28.28 18.92
C ILE A 237 8.63 -26.83 19.38
N GLN A 238 9.32 -26.03 18.58
CA GLN A 238 9.54 -24.62 18.85
C GLN A 238 9.42 -23.82 17.55
N GLU A 239 8.55 -22.81 17.56
CA GLU A 239 8.50 -21.82 16.48
C GLU A 239 9.79 -20.98 16.46
N GLY A 240 10.23 -20.64 15.25
CA GLY A 240 11.34 -19.71 15.08
C GLY A 240 10.93 -18.29 15.49
N TYR A 241 11.93 -17.45 15.78
CA TYR A 241 11.70 -16.03 15.98
C TYR A 241 11.02 -15.42 14.75
N THR A 242 9.83 -14.88 14.95
CA THR A 242 9.11 -14.14 13.92
C THR A 242 9.29 -12.64 14.19
N PRO A 243 9.83 -11.87 13.23
CA PRO A 243 10.03 -10.45 13.43
C PRO A 243 8.69 -9.72 13.67
N PRO A 244 8.68 -8.62 14.45
CA PRO A 244 7.46 -7.87 14.74
C PRO A 244 6.70 -7.41 13.49
N ILE A 245 7.42 -7.22 12.38
CA ILE A 245 6.89 -6.96 11.04
C ILE A 245 7.41 -8.06 10.12
N HIS A 246 6.53 -8.80 9.43
CA HIS A 246 6.93 -9.91 8.55
C HIS A 246 6.20 -9.90 7.21
N ASP A 247 4.96 -9.42 7.18
CA ASP A 247 4.09 -9.45 5.99
C ASP A 247 4.00 -8.08 5.27
N PHE A 248 5.02 -7.22 5.43
CA PHE A 248 5.04 -5.89 4.81
C PHE A 248 5.70 -5.95 3.43
N THR A 249 4.87 -5.81 2.39
CA THR A 249 5.33 -5.68 1.00
C THR A 249 4.68 -4.49 0.29
N MET A 250 5.29 -4.03 -0.79
CA MET A 250 4.81 -2.97 -1.66
C MET A 250 4.96 -3.40 -3.12
N GLU A 251 4.00 -4.18 -3.61
CA GLU A 251 4.07 -4.84 -4.91
C GLU A 251 3.19 -4.15 -5.95
N ARG A 252 3.66 -4.04 -7.19
CA ARG A 252 2.84 -3.55 -8.30
C ARG A 252 3.33 -4.13 -9.63
N ASP A 253 2.41 -4.48 -10.51
CA ASP A 253 2.72 -4.99 -11.86
C ASP A 253 3.69 -6.21 -11.86
N GLY A 254 3.68 -7.01 -10.79
CA GLY A 254 4.55 -8.18 -10.61
C GLY A 254 5.95 -7.90 -10.07
N GLU A 255 6.25 -6.64 -9.74
CA GLU A 255 7.52 -6.21 -9.15
C GLU A 255 7.34 -5.78 -7.69
N ASP A 256 8.37 -6.05 -6.87
CA ASP A 256 8.43 -5.65 -5.47
C ASP A 256 9.26 -4.37 -5.31
N TYR A 257 8.63 -3.32 -4.80
CA TYR A 257 9.23 -2.00 -4.57
C TYR A 257 9.54 -1.74 -3.09
N THR A 258 9.46 -2.75 -2.23
CA THR A 258 9.57 -2.61 -0.78
C THR A 258 10.88 -1.93 -0.36
N GLU A 259 12.01 -2.44 -0.85
CA GLU A 259 13.33 -1.89 -0.51
C GLU A 259 13.50 -0.45 -1.03
N GLN A 260 13.05 -0.18 -2.26
CA GLN A 260 13.14 1.15 -2.87
C GLN A 260 12.44 2.21 -2.01
N PHE A 261 11.16 2.01 -1.69
CA PHE A 261 10.39 2.99 -0.94
C PHE A 261 10.79 3.06 0.54
N LEU A 262 11.22 1.96 1.15
CA LEU A 262 11.72 2.00 2.53
C LEU A 262 13.10 2.66 2.64
N ASN A 263 13.83 2.83 1.55
CA ASN A 263 15.07 3.62 1.50
C ASN A 263 14.83 5.08 1.10
N GLU A 264 13.61 5.45 0.70
CA GLU A 264 13.27 6.80 0.30
C GLU A 264 13.08 7.72 1.51
N GLU A 265 13.63 8.93 1.42
CA GLU A 265 13.40 10.02 2.38
C GLU A 265 12.13 10.79 1.99
N ASN A 266 11.42 11.31 2.98
CA ASN A 266 10.23 12.15 2.75
C ASN A 266 9.15 11.45 1.90
N LEU A 267 8.78 10.23 2.29
CA LEU A 267 7.74 9.45 1.64
C LEU A 267 6.41 9.57 2.40
N VAL A 268 5.35 9.98 1.73
CA VAL A 268 3.98 9.92 2.26
C VAL A 268 3.29 8.68 1.73
N VAL A 269 2.71 7.91 2.64
CA VAL A 269 2.01 6.66 2.33
C VAL A 269 0.54 6.76 2.75
N VAL A 270 -0.37 6.62 1.78
CA VAL A 270 -1.81 6.54 2.03
C VAL A 270 -2.20 5.07 2.21
N ILE A 271 -2.75 4.71 3.36
CA ILE A 271 -3.16 3.32 3.65
C ILE A 271 -4.65 3.17 3.46
N ALA A 272 -5.08 2.31 2.56
CA ALA A 272 -6.48 1.93 2.40
C ALA A 272 -6.61 0.41 2.37
N TYR A 273 -6.68 -0.24 3.53
CA TYR A 273 -6.61 -1.71 3.63
C TYR A 273 -7.61 -2.43 2.73
N SER A 274 -8.84 -1.91 2.59
CA SER A 274 -9.84 -2.44 1.67
C SER A 274 -10.73 -1.32 1.14
N LEU A 275 -10.78 -1.18 -0.20
CA LEU A 275 -11.58 -0.16 -0.87
C LEU A 275 -13.08 -0.47 -0.84
N SER A 276 -13.47 -1.72 -0.60
CA SER A 276 -14.88 -2.09 -0.40
C SER A 276 -15.47 -1.49 0.88
N ASN A 277 -14.62 -1.25 1.88
CA ASN A 277 -15.01 -0.80 3.23
C ASN A 277 -14.31 0.52 3.64
N THR A 278 -13.91 1.33 2.66
CA THR A 278 -13.19 2.59 2.89
C THR A 278 -14.14 3.77 3.03
N GLU A 279 -13.77 4.74 3.86
CA GLU A 279 -14.51 5.98 4.08
C GLU A 279 -14.27 6.95 2.92
N LYS A 280 -15.27 7.02 2.03
CA LYS A 280 -15.19 7.76 0.76
C LYS A 280 -14.94 9.26 0.94
N ASP A 281 -15.48 9.86 2.00
CA ASP A 281 -15.30 11.29 2.28
C ASP A 281 -13.86 11.62 2.68
N GLY A 282 -13.09 10.63 3.14
CA GLY A 282 -11.68 10.78 3.51
C GLY A 282 -10.75 11.07 2.33
N TYR A 283 -11.14 10.78 1.08
CA TYR A 283 -10.26 10.99 -0.07
C TYR A 283 -10.11 12.45 -0.48
N LEU A 284 -11.06 13.32 -0.13
CA LEU A 284 -10.94 14.76 -0.37
C LEU A 284 -9.80 15.39 0.45
N PRO A 285 -9.77 15.27 1.80
CA PRO A 285 -8.66 15.80 2.59
C PRO A 285 -7.34 15.06 2.32
N ILE A 286 -7.38 13.76 2.00
CA ILE A 286 -6.20 13.01 1.57
C ILE A 286 -5.62 13.61 0.29
N LYS A 287 -6.45 13.88 -0.72
CA LYS A 287 -5.99 14.54 -1.95
C LYS A 287 -5.31 15.87 -1.66
N GLU A 288 -5.93 16.73 -0.86
CA GLU A 288 -5.38 18.05 -0.54
C GLU A 288 -4.00 17.95 0.12
N ILE A 289 -3.85 17.05 1.10
CA ILE A 289 -2.58 16.90 1.80
C ILE A 289 -1.51 16.23 0.94
N THR A 290 -1.87 15.23 0.11
CA THR A 290 -0.92 14.58 -0.79
C THR A 290 -0.47 15.51 -1.91
N ASP A 291 -1.36 16.35 -2.43
CA ASP A 291 -1.01 17.38 -3.43
C ASP A 291 -0.05 18.42 -2.84
N LYS A 292 -0.23 18.76 -1.56
CA LYS A 292 0.72 19.61 -0.81
C LYS A 292 2.06 18.90 -0.59
N ALA A 293 2.04 17.61 -0.25
CA ALA A 293 3.25 16.81 -0.07
C ALA A 293 4.11 16.79 -1.34
N LEU A 294 3.50 16.48 -2.50
CA LEU A 294 4.19 16.50 -3.80
C LEU A 294 4.81 17.86 -4.12
N LYS A 295 4.10 18.96 -3.83
CA LYS A 295 4.65 20.32 -4.02
C LYS A 295 5.81 20.62 -3.08
N ASN A 296 5.76 20.11 -1.85
CA ASN A 296 6.80 20.29 -0.85
C ASN A 296 8.01 19.37 -1.05
N GLY A 297 7.99 18.49 -2.06
CA GLY A 297 9.11 17.64 -2.45
C GLY A 297 9.05 16.21 -1.91
N TYR A 298 7.92 15.80 -1.34
CA TYR A 298 7.69 14.44 -0.89
C TYR A 298 7.26 13.55 -2.05
N SER A 299 7.66 12.29 -2.00
CA SER A 299 7.04 11.24 -2.80
C SER A 299 5.74 10.79 -2.15
N VAL A 300 4.77 10.35 -2.96
CA VAL A 300 3.48 9.89 -2.45
C VAL A 300 3.11 8.57 -3.12
N ILE A 301 2.77 7.57 -2.31
CA ILE A 301 2.21 6.30 -2.75
C ILE A 301 0.97 5.93 -1.93
N GLY A 302 0.16 5.00 -2.44
CA GLY A 302 -0.92 4.35 -1.70
C GLY A 302 -0.61 2.88 -1.47
N LEU A 303 -1.10 2.28 -0.39
CA LEU A 303 -1.10 0.84 -0.16
C LEU A 303 -2.52 0.32 0.04
N SER A 304 -2.86 -0.79 -0.64
CA SER A 304 -4.17 -1.43 -0.52
C SER A 304 -4.08 -2.94 -0.77
N ALA A 305 -4.94 -3.73 -0.12
CA ALA A 305 -5.14 -5.13 -0.47
C ALA A 305 -6.20 -5.33 -1.59
N SER A 306 -6.76 -4.24 -2.12
CA SER A 306 -7.75 -4.29 -3.20
C SER A 306 -7.09 -4.43 -4.56
N SER A 307 -7.85 -4.89 -5.56
CA SER A 307 -7.32 -5.07 -6.91
C SER A 307 -6.87 -3.75 -7.53
N GLN A 308 -5.89 -3.85 -8.44
CA GLN A 308 -5.36 -2.71 -9.18
C GLN A 308 -6.47 -1.92 -9.90
N GLU A 309 -7.41 -2.61 -10.55
CA GLU A 309 -8.59 -2.02 -11.19
C GLU A 309 -9.38 -1.12 -10.22
N MET A 310 -9.66 -1.59 -9.00
CA MET A 310 -10.38 -0.79 -8.00
C MET A 310 -9.58 0.43 -7.55
N THR A 311 -8.27 0.27 -7.37
CA THR A 311 -7.39 1.37 -6.94
C THR A 311 -7.24 2.42 -8.04
N GLU A 312 -7.20 2.02 -9.31
CA GLU A 312 -7.12 2.91 -10.47
C GLU A 312 -8.43 3.68 -10.65
N ALA A 313 -9.58 3.00 -10.58
CA ALA A 313 -10.89 3.65 -10.62
C ALA A 313 -11.08 4.67 -9.47
N LEU A 314 -10.57 4.36 -8.28
CA LEU A 314 -10.58 5.29 -7.14
C LEU A 314 -9.68 6.51 -7.40
N THR A 315 -8.46 6.26 -7.88
CA THR A 315 -7.45 7.29 -8.21
C THR A 315 -8.00 8.25 -9.25
N GLU A 316 -8.63 7.74 -10.30
CA GLU A 316 -9.28 8.55 -11.34
C GLU A 316 -10.46 9.35 -10.77
N LYS A 317 -11.36 8.69 -10.04
CA LYS A 317 -12.56 9.32 -9.47
C LYS A 317 -12.24 10.50 -8.57
N TYR A 318 -11.26 10.34 -7.69
CA TYR A 318 -10.86 11.39 -6.74
C TYR A 318 -9.71 12.25 -7.26
N LYS A 319 -9.17 11.97 -8.46
CA LYS A 319 -8.03 12.68 -9.05
C LYS A 319 -6.81 12.68 -8.13
N LEU A 320 -6.50 11.50 -7.58
CA LEU A 320 -5.33 11.29 -6.72
C LEU A 320 -4.05 11.27 -7.59
N ASN A 321 -3.00 11.94 -7.13
CA ASN A 321 -1.75 12.10 -7.89
C ASN A 321 -0.67 11.09 -7.49
N PHE A 322 -1.10 9.88 -7.14
CA PHE A 322 -0.23 8.79 -6.72
C PHE A 322 -0.82 7.44 -7.13
N LYS A 323 0.04 6.41 -7.17
CA LYS A 323 -0.34 5.04 -7.49
C LYS A 323 -0.46 4.21 -6.23
N PHE A 324 -1.33 3.20 -6.26
CA PHE A 324 -1.42 2.20 -5.20
C PHE A 324 -0.50 1.00 -5.49
N TYR A 325 0.06 0.45 -4.43
CA TYR A 325 0.81 -0.80 -4.39
C TYR A 325 0.06 -1.79 -3.50
N PHE A 326 0.15 -3.07 -3.85
CA PHE A 326 -0.42 -4.16 -3.09
C PHE A 326 0.37 -4.38 -1.79
N CYS A 327 -0.38 -4.61 -0.72
CA CYS A 327 0.12 -5.04 0.59
C CYS A 327 -1.01 -5.81 1.28
N ASP A 328 -0.68 -6.81 2.09
CA ASP A 328 -1.68 -7.67 2.75
C ASP A 328 -2.66 -6.86 3.64
N GLU A 329 -3.94 -7.28 3.65
CA GLU A 329 -4.99 -6.57 4.38
C GLU A 329 -4.75 -6.59 5.89
N THR A 330 -4.24 -7.69 6.44
CA THR A 330 -3.92 -7.84 7.87
C THR A 330 -2.76 -6.93 8.25
N THR A 331 -1.75 -6.83 7.39
CA THR A 331 -0.65 -5.87 7.54
C THR A 331 -1.17 -4.44 7.56
N LEU A 332 -1.97 -4.05 6.58
CA LEU A 332 -2.50 -2.68 6.47
C LEU A 332 -3.42 -2.31 7.63
N LYS A 333 -4.28 -3.25 8.07
CA LYS A 333 -5.07 -3.08 9.30
C LYS A 333 -4.15 -2.82 10.49
N THR A 334 -3.05 -3.56 10.62
CA THR A 334 -2.08 -3.43 11.72
C THR A 334 -1.33 -2.10 11.69
N ILE A 335 -1.04 -1.55 10.52
CA ILE A 335 -0.35 -0.25 10.38
C ILE A 335 -1.18 0.89 10.99
N VAL A 336 -2.45 1.03 10.60
CA VAL A 336 -3.28 2.19 10.97
C VAL A 336 -4.75 1.81 11.10
N ARG A 337 -5.42 2.32 12.14
CA ARG A 337 -6.87 2.12 12.37
C ARG A 337 -7.69 3.19 11.66
N SER A 338 -7.41 3.40 10.38
CA SER A 338 -8.11 4.34 9.53
C SER A 338 -8.11 3.84 8.09
N ASN A 339 -9.19 4.08 7.36
CA ASN A 339 -9.37 3.64 5.98
C ASN A 339 -10.11 4.73 5.20
N PRO A 340 -9.43 5.67 4.54
CA PRO A 340 -7.97 5.75 4.39
C PRO A 340 -7.26 6.34 5.63
N GLY A 341 -6.03 5.92 5.89
CA GLY A 341 -5.09 6.57 6.83
C GLY A 341 -3.88 7.15 6.09
N ILE A 342 -3.07 7.97 6.77
CA ILE A 342 -1.86 8.56 6.17
C ILE A 342 -0.65 8.43 7.10
N LEU A 343 0.50 8.11 6.52
CA LEU A 343 1.79 8.03 7.18
C LEU A 343 2.80 8.92 6.47
N GLU A 344 3.74 9.46 7.24
CA GLU A 344 5.01 9.98 6.74
C GLU A 344 6.10 9.01 7.16
N LEU A 345 6.86 8.53 6.17
CA LEU A 345 8.03 7.69 6.31
C LEU A 345 9.28 8.46 5.91
N ASP A 346 10.36 8.21 6.64
CA ASP A 346 11.67 8.76 6.35
C ASP A 346 12.71 7.64 6.51
N ASN A 347 13.21 7.12 5.38
CA ASN A 347 14.11 5.98 5.35
C ASN A 347 13.58 4.77 6.15
N GLY A 348 12.28 4.48 5.96
CA GLY A 348 11.53 3.42 6.64
C GLY A 348 11.08 3.75 8.06
N THR A 349 11.44 4.91 8.61
CA THR A 349 11.02 5.35 9.95
C THR A 349 9.68 6.07 9.91
N ILE A 350 8.72 5.67 10.73
CA ILE A 350 7.40 6.31 10.82
C ILE A 350 7.53 7.62 11.61
N LYS A 351 7.46 8.76 10.91
CA LYS A 351 7.56 10.10 11.51
C LYS A 351 6.22 10.62 12.00
N GLN A 352 5.18 10.41 11.21
CA GLN A 352 3.81 10.81 11.52
C GLN A 352 2.83 9.73 11.06
N LYS A 353 1.71 9.63 11.76
CA LYS A 353 0.62 8.72 11.42
C LYS A 353 -0.71 9.31 11.86
N LEU A 354 -1.65 9.45 10.93
CA LEU A 354 -2.89 10.19 11.16
C LEU A 354 -4.11 9.48 10.56
N HIS A 355 -5.26 9.71 11.17
CA HIS A 355 -6.57 9.42 10.61
C HIS A 355 -6.88 10.41 9.48
N TRP A 356 -7.73 10.05 8.50
CA TRP A 356 -8.10 10.99 7.42
C TRP A 356 -8.78 12.28 7.94
N ASN A 357 -9.54 12.21 9.04
CA ASN A 357 -10.09 13.40 9.73
C ASN A 357 -9.00 14.39 10.19
N ASP A 358 -7.79 13.88 10.43
CA ASP A 358 -6.65 14.63 10.91
C ASP A 358 -5.61 14.90 9.82
N ALA A 359 -5.89 14.57 8.55
CA ALA A 359 -4.94 14.68 7.45
C ALA A 359 -4.30 16.08 7.36
N GLN A 360 -5.06 17.14 7.65
CA GLN A 360 -4.57 18.53 7.64
C GLN A 360 -3.57 18.86 8.76
N LYS A 361 -3.48 18.01 9.79
CA LYS A 361 -2.48 18.13 10.86
C LYS A 361 -1.11 17.59 10.44
N LEU A 362 -1.01 16.92 9.29
CA LEU A 362 0.26 16.39 8.78
C LEU A 362 1.23 17.55 8.51
N GLN A 363 2.36 17.52 9.19
CA GLN A 363 3.41 18.52 9.04
C GLN A 363 4.30 18.12 7.88
N LEU A 364 4.38 18.97 6.86
CA LEU A 364 5.16 18.71 5.65
C LEU A 364 6.06 19.92 5.41
N PRO A 365 7.22 20.04 6.09
CA PRO A 365 8.20 21.08 5.77
C PRO A 365 8.62 21.01 4.30
N VAL A 366 9.03 22.14 3.71
CA VAL A 366 9.54 22.15 2.34
C VAL A 366 10.94 21.53 2.34
N VAL A 367 11.16 20.49 1.53
CA VAL A 367 12.45 19.79 1.44
C VAL A 367 13.23 20.22 0.18
N GLU A 368 14.49 19.82 0.06
CA GLU A 368 15.40 20.27 -1.00
C GLU A 368 14.84 20.03 -2.42
N ASN A 369 14.13 18.92 -2.61
CA ASN A 369 13.54 18.51 -3.88
C ASN A 369 12.14 19.11 -4.16
N ALA A 370 11.74 20.16 -3.45
CA ALA A 370 10.43 20.78 -3.59
C ALA A 370 10.16 21.32 -5.00
N LYS A 371 8.93 21.13 -5.46
CA LYS A 371 8.45 21.53 -6.79
C LYS A 371 7.32 22.55 -6.62
N PRO A 372 7.61 23.81 -6.26
CA PRO A 372 6.57 24.81 -5.96
C PRO A 372 5.74 25.18 -7.20
N LYS A 373 6.27 24.96 -8.41
CA LYS A 373 5.60 25.20 -9.69
C LYS A 373 4.77 24.01 -10.19
N LEU A 374 4.74 22.90 -9.45
CA LEU A 374 4.05 21.68 -9.85
C LEU A 374 2.54 21.95 -10.01
N ASP A 375 2.06 21.81 -11.24
CA ASP A 375 0.66 21.86 -11.61
C ASP A 375 0.16 20.44 -11.84
N LEU A 376 -0.40 19.86 -10.78
CA LEU A 376 -0.94 18.51 -10.78
C LEU A 376 -2.14 18.37 -11.72
N SER A 377 -2.91 19.43 -11.94
CA SER A 377 -4.04 19.40 -12.87
C SER A 377 -3.58 19.31 -14.32
N LEU A 378 -2.51 20.04 -14.66
CA LEU A 378 -1.86 19.95 -15.95
C LEU A 378 -1.18 18.59 -16.13
N LYS A 379 -0.44 18.11 -15.11
CA LYS A 379 0.17 16.77 -15.11
C LYS A 379 -0.86 15.70 -15.46
N GLN A 380 -1.97 15.63 -14.72
CA GLN A 380 -3.04 14.65 -14.98
C GLN A 380 -3.57 14.72 -16.41
N ARG A 381 -3.74 15.94 -16.94
CA ARG A 381 -4.19 16.12 -18.32
C ARG A 381 -3.15 15.63 -19.33
N LEU A 382 -1.86 15.89 -19.10
CA LEU A 382 -0.79 15.38 -19.95
C LEU A 382 -0.68 13.85 -19.86
N ASP A 383 -0.82 13.26 -18.68
CA ASP A 383 -0.82 11.80 -18.52
C ASP A 383 -1.98 11.16 -19.30
N SER A 384 -3.17 11.76 -19.25
CA SER A 384 -4.30 11.33 -20.07
C SER A 384 -4.03 11.47 -21.57
N ILE A 385 -3.39 12.57 -22.00
CA ILE A 385 -2.97 12.75 -23.40
C ILE A 385 -1.99 11.65 -23.82
N ALA A 386 -1.01 11.31 -22.98
CA ALA A 386 -0.02 10.28 -23.29
C ALA A 386 -0.66 8.90 -23.48
N VAL A 387 -1.58 8.52 -22.60
CA VAL A 387 -2.33 7.26 -22.70
C VAL A 387 -3.20 7.24 -23.96
N LEU A 388 -3.96 8.30 -24.21
CA LEU A 388 -4.83 8.38 -25.38
C LEU A 388 -4.04 8.43 -26.69
N ASP A 389 -2.90 9.11 -26.72
CA ASP A 389 -2.03 9.21 -27.91
C ASP A 389 -1.58 7.83 -28.41
N GLN A 390 -1.29 6.91 -27.50
CA GLN A 390 -0.88 5.54 -27.86
C GLN A 390 -2.07 4.63 -28.22
N LYS A 391 -3.31 4.98 -27.84
CA LYS A 391 -4.50 4.14 -28.02
C LYS A 391 -4.65 3.60 -29.44
N TYR A 392 -4.72 4.47 -30.44
CA TYR A 392 -4.92 4.02 -31.82
C TYR A 392 -3.62 3.58 -32.49
N ARG A 393 -2.46 4.12 -32.07
CA ARG A 393 -1.14 3.69 -32.56
C ARG A 393 -0.89 2.22 -32.29
N THR A 394 -1.16 1.74 -31.08
CA THR A 394 -1.01 0.32 -30.73
C THR A 394 -1.97 -0.55 -31.55
N LEU A 395 -3.22 -0.11 -31.76
CA LEU A 395 -4.16 -0.84 -32.61
C LEU A 395 -3.71 -0.91 -34.08
N MET A 396 -3.05 0.14 -34.59
CA MET A 396 -2.51 0.15 -35.96
C MET A 396 -1.34 -0.81 -36.18
N GLN A 397 -0.64 -1.22 -35.12
CA GLN A 397 0.47 -2.17 -35.19
C GLN A 397 0.03 -3.64 -35.23
N THR A 398 -1.26 -3.91 -35.02
CA THR A 398 -1.80 -5.28 -35.07
C THR A 398 -1.76 -5.85 -36.49
N LYS A 399 -1.52 -7.16 -36.61
CA LYS A 399 -1.31 -7.81 -37.92
C LYS A 399 -2.61 -8.33 -38.54
N SER A 400 -3.67 -8.43 -37.74
CA SER A 400 -4.97 -8.92 -38.20
C SER A 400 -6.14 -8.25 -37.47
N LEU A 401 -7.32 -8.30 -38.08
CA LEU A 401 -8.54 -7.78 -37.47
C LEU A 401 -8.91 -8.51 -36.18
N GLU A 402 -8.61 -9.80 -36.07
CA GLU A 402 -8.88 -10.59 -34.85
C GLU A 402 -7.97 -10.19 -33.69
N GLU A 403 -6.68 -9.96 -33.95
CA GLU A 403 -5.76 -9.39 -32.94
C GLU A 403 -6.22 -8.01 -32.49
N ARG A 404 -6.62 -7.17 -33.46
CA ARG A 404 -7.14 -5.83 -33.22
C ARG A 404 -8.40 -5.82 -32.38
N LYS A 405 -9.34 -6.73 -32.65
CA LYS A 405 -10.57 -6.91 -31.88
C LYS A 405 -10.26 -7.31 -30.43
N LYS A 406 -9.45 -8.35 -30.23
CA LYS A 406 -9.06 -8.82 -28.89
C LYS A 406 -8.39 -7.70 -28.08
N LEU A 407 -7.46 -6.98 -28.70
CA LEU A 407 -6.78 -5.86 -28.07
C LEU A 407 -7.78 -4.73 -27.74
N GLY A 408 -8.63 -4.34 -28.68
CA GLY A 408 -9.65 -3.32 -28.46
C GLY A 408 -10.62 -3.66 -27.33
N GLU A 409 -11.10 -4.91 -27.26
CA GLU A 409 -11.96 -5.40 -26.19
C GLU A 409 -11.24 -5.40 -24.84
N SER A 410 -9.97 -5.81 -24.79
CA SER A 410 -9.15 -5.75 -23.56
C SER A 410 -8.90 -4.31 -23.06
N MET A 411 -8.90 -3.34 -23.97
CA MET A 411 -8.79 -1.91 -23.67
C MET A 411 -10.16 -1.27 -23.33
N GLY A 412 -11.25 -2.06 -23.30
CA GLY A 412 -12.59 -1.58 -23.01
C GLY A 412 -13.22 -0.74 -24.14
N LEU A 413 -12.74 -0.89 -25.37
CA LEU A 413 -13.19 -0.10 -26.52
C LEU A 413 -14.44 -0.71 -27.16
N SER A 414 -15.30 0.17 -27.65
CA SER A 414 -16.43 -0.23 -28.49
C SER A 414 -15.97 -0.72 -29.86
N GLU A 415 -16.81 -1.50 -30.54
CA GLU A 415 -16.53 -2.01 -31.89
C GLU A 415 -16.17 -0.90 -32.87
N ALA A 416 -16.85 0.24 -32.82
CA ALA A 416 -16.55 1.40 -33.67
C ALA A 416 -15.13 1.95 -33.44
N GLU A 417 -14.66 1.97 -32.19
CA GLU A 417 -13.36 2.52 -31.82
C GLU A 417 -12.19 1.63 -32.24
N TYR A 418 -12.38 0.30 -32.24
CA TYR A 418 -11.34 -0.60 -32.69
C TYR A 418 -11.50 -1.05 -34.14
N SER A 419 -12.61 -0.87 -34.83
CA SER A 419 -12.78 -1.30 -36.24
C SER A 419 -12.78 -0.15 -37.26
N GLY A 420 -12.92 1.10 -36.80
CA GLY A 420 -12.94 2.28 -37.66
C GLY A 420 -11.60 2.63 -38.33
N ASP A 421 -11.57 3.79 -38.99
CA ASP A 421 -10.36 4.36 -39.59
C ASP A 421 -9.44 4.91 -38.47
N LEU A 422 -8.52 4.06 -38.00
CA LEU A 422 -7.59 4.41 -36.93
C LEU A 422 -6.67 5.56 -37.30
N SER A 423 -6.28 5.67 -38.58
CA SER A 423 -5.39 6.73 -39.04
C SER A 423 -6.09 8.08 -38.95
N GLN A 424 -7.35 8.13 -39.41
CA GLN A 424 -8.18 9.32 -39.26
C GLN A 424 -8.44 9.65 -37.78
N MET A 425 -8.78 8.66 -36.96
CA MET A 425 -9.02 8.87 -35.52
C MET A 425 -7.77 9.37 -34.80
N GLN A 426 -6.59 8.81 -35.11
CA GLN A 426 -5.32 9.29 -34.58
C GLN A 426 -5.02 10.71 -35.04
N SER A 427 -5.23 11.04 -36.32
CA SER A 427 -5.00 12.39 -36.83
C SER A 427 -5.90 13.44 -36.15
N VAL A 428 -7.16 13.09 -35.88
CA VAL A 428 -8.07 13.95 -35.10
C VAL A 428 -7.54 14.15 -33.68
N LEU A 429 -7.10 13.07 -33.03
CA LEU A 429 -6.55 13.12 -31.68
C LEU A 429 -5.28 13.99 -31.61
N ASP A 430 -4.34 13.78 -32.54
CA ASP A 430 -3.09 14.54 -32.67
C ASP A 430 -3.39 16.04 -32.80
N SER A 431 -4.38 16.41 -33.61
CA SER A 431 -4.82 17.80 -33.80
C SER A 431 -5.45 18.41 -32.55
N VAL A 432 -6.37 17.68 -31.89
CA VAL A 432 -7.03 18.15 -30.64
C VAL A 432 -6.01 18.34 -29.51
N ASN A 433 -5.08 17.40 -29.37
CA ASN A 433 -3.99 17.50 -28.40
C ASN A 433 -3.10 18.71 -28.69
N MET A 434 -2.74 18.93 -29.96
CA MET A 434 -1.92 20.07 -30.36
C MET A 434 -2.61 21.41 -30.06
N VAL A 435 -3.92 21.55 -30.25
CA VAL A 435 -4.66 22.78 -29.91
C VAL A 435 -4.51 23.12 -28.42
N PHE A 436 -4.60 22.12 -27.55
CA PHE A 436 -4.40 22.31 -26.11
C PHE A 436 -2.96 22.70 -25.78
N ILE A 437 -1.98 21.96 -26.30
CA ILE A 437 -0.55 22.20 -26.06
C ILE A 437 -0.12 23.57 -26.59
N GLU A 438 -0.53 23.94 -27.79
CA GLU A 438 -0.28 25.25 -28.41
C GLU A 438 -0.79 26.39 -27.54
N LYS A 439 -2.03 26.28 -27.04
CA LYS A 439 -2.59 27.28 -26.11
C LYS A 439 -1.72 27.41 -24.86
N TYR A 440 -1.21 26.31 -24.32
CA TYR A 440 -0.34 26.33 -23.16
C TYR A 440 1.02 26.96 -23.47
N PHE A 441 1.66 26.57 -24.58
CA PHE A 441 2.93 27.15 -25.04
C PHE A 441 2.86 28.66 -25.14
N ILE A 442 1.80 29.20 -25.75
CA ILE A 442 1.61 30.65 -25.92
C ILE A 442 1.44 31.36 -24.58
N GLN A 443 0.72 30.76 -23.63
CA GLN A 443 0.37 31.42 -22.37
C GLN A 443 1.43 31.26 -21.27
N LYS A 444 2.13 30.13 -21.25
CA LYS A 444 2.93 29.67 -20.10
C LYS A 444 4.30 29.14 -20.48
N GLY A 445 4.59 28.94 -21.77
CA GLY A 445 5.81 28.29 -22.24
C GLY A 445 5.73 26.76 -22.18
N TYR A 446 6.88 26.08 -22.19
CA TYR A 446 6.93 24.62 -22.21
C TYR A 446 6.59 24.03 -20.83
N PRO A 447 5.69 23.02 -20.73
CA PRO A 447 5.37 22.34 -19.47
C PRO A 447 6.49 21.34 -19.11
N GLY A 448 7.59 21.88 -18.59
CA GLY A 448 8.77 21.14 -18.19
C GLY A 448 8.60 20.30 -16.92
N LYS A 449 9.63 19.51 -16.57
CA LYS A 449 9.63 18.67 -15.37
C LYS A 449 9.39 19.43 -14.06
N SER A 450 9.73 20.72 -13.97
CA SER A 450 9.43 21.53 -12.79
C SER A 450 7.95 21.87 -12.63
N VAL A 451 7.17 21.76 -13.72
CA VAL A 451 5.74 22.06 -13.76
C VAL A 451 4.90 20.78 -13.73
N VAL A 452 5.32 19.72 -14.40
CA VAL A 452 4.49 18.50 -14.56
C VAL A 452 5.16 17.22 -14.07
N GLY A 453 6.38 17.31 -13.52
CA GLY A 453 7.18 16.14 -13.15
C GLY A 453 7.91 15.54 -14.35
N GLU A 454 8.87 14.67 -14.07
CA GLU A 454 9.77 14.10 -15.06
C GLU A 454 9.03 13.18 -16.05
N GLU A 455 8.22 12.25 -15.53
CA GLU A 455 7.43 11.31 -16.34
C GLU A 455 6.58 12.00 -17.42
N SER A 456 5.97 13.15 -17.09
CA SER A 456 5.04 13.86 -17.98
C SER A 456 5.70 14.96 -18.81
N SER A 457 6.98 15.27 -18.55
CA SER A 457 7.69 16.41 -19.16
C SER A 457 7.85 16.29 -20.68
N LEU A 458 7.83 15.07 -21.22
CA LEU A 458 7.97 14.79 -22.65
C LEU A 458 6.65 14.68 -23.42
N VAL A 459 5.50 14.70 -22.74
CA VAL A 459 4.20 14.55 -23.42
C VAL A 459 3.96 15.66 -24.44
N ALA A 460 4.24 16.91 -24.07
CA ALA A 460 4.08 18.04 -24.99
C ALA A 460 5.03 17.96 -26.19
N TRP A 461 6.24 17.43 -25.98
CA TRP A 461 7.21 17.16 -27.06
C TRP A 461 6.71 16.05 -27.99
N ASN A 462 6.16 14.95 -27.47
CA ASN A 462 5.58 13.87 -28.27
C ASN A 462 4.43 14.38 -29.15
N VAL A 463 3.50 15.16 -28.57
CA VAL A 463 2.41 15.79 -29.34
C VAL A 463 2.96 16.65 -30.47
N LEU A 464 4.03 17.41 -30.22
CA LEU A 464 4.67 18.25 -31.25
C LEU A 464 5.36 17.41 -32.34
N GLN A 465 5.99 16.29 -31.99
CA GLN A 465 6.59 15.35 -32.96
C GLN A 465 5.55 14.75 -33.91
N HIS A 466 4.30 14.58 -33.45
CA HIS A 466 3.17 14.10 -34.25
C HIS A 466 2.49 15.21 -35.06
N ASN A 467 2.85 16.47 -34.84
CA ASN A 467 2.33 17.64 -35.55
C ASN A 467 3.50 18.40 -36.23
N PRO A 468 4.15 17.79 -37.23
CA PRO A 468 5.41 18.29 -37.79
C PRO A 468 5.33 19.73 -38.34
N ASP A 469 4.18 20.13 -38.88
CA ASP A 469 3.94 21.50 -39.38
C ASP A 469 4.09 22.59 -38.30
N LYS A 470 3.97 22.20 -37.02
CA LYS A 470 4.11 23.11 -35.87
C LYS A 470 5.53 23.16 -35.33
N ILE A 471 6.41 22.21 -35.67
CA ILE A 471 7.79 22.15 -35.18
C ILE A 471 8.56 23.46 -35.43
N PRO A 472 8.53 24.08 -36.63
CA PRO A 472 9.30 25.30 -36.89
C PRO A 472 8.93 26.46 -35.95
N LEU A 473 7.67 26.53 -35.51
CA LEU A 473 7.18 27.60 -34.62
C LEU A 473 7.64 27.40 -33.17
N TYR A 474 7.74 26.15 -32.70
CA TYR A 474 7.99 25.83 -31.29
C TYR A 474 9.37 25.24 -31.00
N LEU A 475 10.19 24.95 -32.02
CA LEU A 475 11.56 24.48 -31.85
C LEU A 475 12.38 25.41 -30.93
N PRO A 476 12.35 26.75 -31.04
CA PRO A 476 13.06 27.64 -30.10
C PRO A 476 12.61 27.47 -28.65
N LEU A 477 11.33 27.22 -28.41
CA LEU A 477 10.78 26.98 -27.08
C LEU A 477 11.29 25.65 -26.50
N VAL A 478 11.33 24.59 -27.32
CA VAL A 478 11.85 23.28 -26.94
C VAL A 478 13.35 23.34 -26.62
N LYS A 479 14.15 24.02 -27.46
CA LYS A 479 15.59 24.23 -27.20
C LYS A 479 15.82 24.95 -25.87
N LYS A 480 15.05 26.03 -25.61
CA LYS A 480 15.11 26.76 -24.34
C LYS A 480 14.74 25.88 -23.14
N ALA A 481 13.73 25.02 -23.26
CA ALA A 481 13.36 24.09 -22.20
C ALA A 481 14.47 23.06 -21.92
N ALA A 482 15.08 22.50 -22.97
CA ALA A 482 16.21 21.59 -22.85
C ALA A 482 17.45 22.24 -22.22
N GLU A 483 17.77 23.48 -22.61
CA GLU A 483 18.86 24.27 -22.01
C GLU A 483 18.63 24.53 -20.51
N ALA A 484 17.37 24.75 -20.12
CA ALA A 484 16.97 24.90 -18.72
C ALA A 484 16.91 23.55 -17.96
N GLY A 485 17.20 22.43 -18.62
CA GLY A 485 17.13 21.08 -18.03
C GLY A 485 15.70 20.61 -17.72
N GLU A 486 14.69 21.25 -18.30
CA GLU A 486 13.27 20.91 -18.12
C GLU A 486 12.83 19.67 -18.90
N ILE A 487 13.60 19.32 -19.94
CA ILE A 487 13.52 18.09 -20.73
C ILE A 487 14.95 17.67 -21.13
N PRO A 488 15.19 16.42 -21.54
CA PRO A 488 16.49 15.98 -22.06
C PRO A 488 16.96 16.80 -23.26
N LYS A 489 18.26 17.10 -23.32
CA LYS A 489 18.88 17.79 -24.47
C LYS A 489 18.77 16.98 -25.77
N THR A 490 18.80 15.66 -25.66
CA THR A 490 18.59 14.73 -26.78
C THR A 490 17.23 14.93 -27.45
N SER A 491 16.16 15.23 -26.69
CA SER A 491 14.84 15.51 -27.26
C SER A 491 14.82 16.76 -28.14
N ALA A 492 15.51 17.82 -27.73
CA ALA A 492 15.65 19.01 -28.56
C ALA A 492 16.49 18.75 -29.83
N ALA A 493 17.59 18.00 -29.69
CA ALA A 493 18.45 17.59 -30.81
C ALA A 493 17.69 16.74 -31.85
N MET A 494 16.90 15.76 -31.39
CA MET A 494 16.06 14.93 -32.26
C MET A 494 15.03 15.76 -33.05
N MET A 495 14.41 16.75 -32.39
CA MET A 495 13.41 17.61 -33.02
C MET A 495 14.05 18.59 -34.02
N GLU A 496 15.26 19.08 -33.72
CA GLU A 496 16.03 19.92 -34.65
C GLU A 496 16.44 19.17 -35.91
N ASP A 497 16.97 17.95 -35.76
CA ASP A 497 17.29 17.09 -36.92
C ASP A 497 16.04 16.77 -37.75
N ARG A 498 14.90 16.49 -37.10
CA ARG A 498 13.61 16.28 -37.81
C ARG A 498 13.20 17.52 -38.61
N TYR A 499 13.31 18.70 -38.02
CA TYR A 499 13.05 19.96 -38.70
C TYR A 499 13.97 20.15 -39.92
N LEU A 500 15.28 19.92 -39.77
CA LEU A 500 16.26 20.06 -40.85
C LEU A 500 15.99 19.06 -41.99
N MET A 501 15.66 17.80 -41.65
CA MET A 501 15.27 16.80 -42.63
C MET A 501 14.03 17.24 -43.43
N MET A 502 12.99 17.75 -42.77
CA MET A 502 11.78 18.26 -43.44
C MET A 502 12.06 19.44 -44.37
N GLU A 503 13.02 20.29 -44.00
CA GLU A 503 13.50 21.40 -44.83
C GLU A 503 14.45 20.96 -45.96
N GLY A 504 14.74 19.66 -46.06
CA GLY A 504 15.65 19.11 -47.06
C GLY A 504 17.12 19.49 -46.82
N LYS A 505 17.49 19.81 -45.57
CA LYS A 505 18.84 20.23 -45.16
C LYS A 505 19.58 19.10 -44.43
N PRO A 506 20.92 19.12 -44.39
CA PRO A 506 21.66 18.20 -43.55
C PRO A 506 21.28 18.36 -42.06
N GLN A 507 21.20 17.25 -41.35
CA GLN A 507 20.94 17.21 -39.90
C GLN A 507 22.23 17.40 -39.09
N ILE A 508 22.14 17.67 -37.79
CA ILE A 508 23.29 18.01 -36.94
C ILE A 508 23.79 16.79 -36.15
N TYR A 509 22.87 15.97 -35.64
CA TYR A 509 23.15 14.91 -34.67
C TYR A 509 22.96 13.49 -35.21
N GLY A 510 22.38 13.33 -36.41
CA GLY A 510 22.23 12.02 -37.04
C GLY A 510 21.05 11.20 -36.52
N THR A 511 20.02 11.84 -35.98
CA THR A 511 18.89 11.15 -35.33
C THR A 511 17.76 10.76 -36.28
N GLN A 512 17.75 11.24 -37.51
CA GLN A 512 16.74 10.89 -38.51
C GLN A 512 17.31 9.93 -39.56
N GLY A 513 16.55 8.88 -39.86
CA GLY A 513 16.82 7.95 -40.94
C GLY A 513 15.61 7.76 -41.84
N MET A 514 15.87 7.28 -43.06
CA MET A 514 14.86 7.03 -44.08
C MET A 514 15.09 5.65 -44.69
N THR A 515 13.99 4.99 -45.07
CA THR A 515 14.00 3.77 -45.86
C THR A 515 13.16 4.00 -47.11
N TYR A 516 13.73 3.72 -48.27
CA TYR A 516 13.02 3.73 -49.54
C TYR A 516 13.04 2.32 -50.16
N ASP A 517 11.95 1.95 -50.82
CA ASP A 517 11.82 0.67 -51.54
C ASP A 517 12.55 0.66 -52.90
N ASP A 518 13.51 1.57 -53.09
CA ASP A 518 14.30 1.72 -54.32
C ASP A 518 15.80 1.58 -54.04
N ALA A 519 16.63 1.90 -55.04
CA ALA A 519 18.08 1.76 -54.96
C ALA A 519 18.73 2.58 -53.83
N ARG A 520 18.03 3.57 -53.24
CA ARG A 520 18.53 4.35 -52.12
C ARG A 520 18.60 3.53 -50.82
N GLY A 521 17.71 2.55 -50.66
CA GLY A 521 17.64 1.69 -49.48
C GLY A 521 17.43 2.46 -48.16
N SER A 522 17.90 1.88 -47.06
CA SER A 522 17.93 2.52 -45.74
C SER A 522 19.18 3.37 -45.56
N PHE A 523 19.04 4.58 -45.02
CA PHE A 523 20.17 5.44 -44.68
C PHE A 523 19.83 6.43 -43.57
N ILE A 524 20.84 6.85 -42.82
CA ILE A 524 20.74 8.01 -41.93
C ILE A 524 20.77 9.27 -42.80
N TRP A 525 19.82 10.18 -42.59
CA TRP A 525 19.70 11.40 -43.37
C TRP A 525 21.04 12.19 -43.37
N PRO A 526 21.46 12.83 -44.47
CA PRO A 526 22.73 13.53 -44.57
C PRO A 526 23.05 14.39 -43.35
N ILE A 527 24.26 14.25 -42.80
CA ILE A 527 24.69 14.94 -41.58
C ILE A 527 25.68 16.04 -41.96
N GLU A 528 25.51 17.23 -41.40
CA GLU A 528 26.50 18.29 -41.52
C GLU A 528 27.80 17.88 -40.81
N ASN A 529 28.94 17.89 -41.49
CA ASN A 529 30.25 17.53 -40.92
C ASN A 529 30.23 16.18 -40.15
N PRO A 530 29.97 15.05 -40.83
CA PRO A 530 29.77 13.74 -40.20
C PRO A 530 30.97 13.29 -39.36
N GLU A 531 32.19 13.68 -39.73
CA GLU A 531 33.44 13.39 -39.00
C GLU A 531 33.42 13.84 -37.52
N THR A 532 32.58 14.82 -37.19
CA THR A 532 32.49 15.42 -35.85
C THR A 532 31.15 15.13 -35.15
N VAL A 533 30.27 14.33 -35.76
CA VAL A 533 28.92 14.10 -35.26
C VAL A 533 28.92 13.45 -33.88
N ASN A 534 29.80 12.49 -33.64
CA ASN A 534 29.85 11.77 -32.37
C ASN A 534 30.28 12.66 -31.19
N GLN A 535 31.07 13.72 -31.46
CA GLN A 535 31.35 14.74 -30.45
C GLN A 535 30.08 15.53 -30.10
N ARG A 536 29.35 16.02 -31.11
CA ARG A 536 28.09 16.75 -30.90
C ARG A 536 27.02 15.89 -30.21
N ARG A 537 26.94 14.60 -30.57
CA ARG A 537 26.04 13.62 -29.94
C ARG A 537 26.34 13.48 -28.45
N LYS A 538 27.61 13.28 -28.10
CA LYS A 538 28.05 13.21 -26.70
C LYS A 538 27.76 14.50 -25.93
N GLU A 539 28.02 15.67 -26.52
CA GLU A 539 27.72 16.97 -25.90
C GLU A 539 26.21 17.20 -25.69
N ALA A 540 25.37 16.65 -26.58
CA ALA A 540 23.91 16.68 -26.48
C ALA A 540 23.34 15.62 -25.53
N GLY A 541 24.17 14.69 -25.02
CA GLY A 541 23.78 13.66 -24.07
C GLY A 541 23.31 12.34 -24.67
N PHE A 542 23.63 12.05 -25.93
CA PHE A 542 23.48 10.71 -26.50
C PHE A 542 24.60 9.79 -25.99
N GLU A 543 24.26 8.55 -25.64
CA GLU A 543 25.23 7.55 -25.16
C GLU A 543 25.86 6.81 -26.34
N GLU A 544 25.10 6.64 -27.41
CA GLU A 544 25.47 5.90 -28.61
C GLU A 544 26.06 6.79 -29.71
N THR A 545 27.05 6.26 -30.42
CA THR A 545 27.57 6.82 -31.66
C THR A 545 26.53 6.76 -32.78
N VAL A 546 26.71 7.52 -33.87
CA VAL A 546 25.81 7.47 -35.02
C VAL A 546 25.82 6.08 -35.69
N GLU A 547 26.95 5.39 -35.65
CA GLU A 547 27.12 4.04 -36.17
C GLU A 547 26.31 3.02 -35.36
N GLU A 548 26.37 3.09 -34.03
CA GLU A 548 25.57 2.25 -33.14
C GLU A 548 24.08 2.57 -33.26
N TYR A 549 23.72 3.85 -33.33
CA TYR A 549 22.34 4.29 -33.54
C TYR A 549 21.75 3.78 -34.86
N ALA A 550 22.54 3.81 -35.93
CA ALA A 550 22.11 3.31 -37.23
C ALA A 550 21.80 1.80 -37.21
N LYS A 551 22.54 1.03 -36.42
CA LYS A 551 22.24 -0.40 -36.19
C LYS A 551 20.96 -0.59 -35.39
N ILE A 552 20.73 0.23 -34.37
CA ILE A 552 19.45 0.21 -33.62
C ILE A 552 18.27 0.48 -34.56
N LEU A 553 18.44 1.41 -35.51
CA LEU A 553 17.36 1.81 -36.42
C LEU A 553 17.12 0.80 -37.56
N PHE A 554 18.17 0.20 -38.12
CA PHE A 554 18.09 -0.59 -39.35
C PHE A 554 18.52 -2.06 -39.22
N GLY A 555 18.98 -2.49 -38.04
CA GLY A 555 19.45 -3.84 -37.74
C GLY A 555 20.97 -3.94 -37.54
N ASP A 556 21.42 -4.98 -36.83
CA ASP A 556 22.81 -5.17 -36.40
C ASP A 556 23.83 -5.21 -37.55
N ASP A 557 23.40 -5.70 -38.72
CA ASP A 557 24.21 -5.79 -39.94
C ASP A 557 24.34 -4.46 -40.70
N PHE A 558 23.63 -3.42 -40.27
CA PHE A 558 23.68 -2.12 -40.94
C PHE A 558 25.04 -1.44 -40.75
N VAL A 559 25.62 -0.96 -41.84
CA VAL A 559 26.85 -0.17 -41.84
C VAL A 559 26.51 1.27 -42.20
N TYR A 560 26.79 2.19 -41.28
CA TYR A 560 26.61 3.61 -41.52
C TYR A 560 27.63 4.11 -42.56
N GLU A 561 27.13 4.72 -43.63
CA GLU A 561 27.91 5.43 -44.63
C GLU A 561 27.41 6.88 -44.77
N PRO A 562 28.28 7.90 -44.67
CA PRO A 562 27.88 9.28 -44.83
C PRO A 562 27.36 9.56 -46.24
N ARG A 563 26.20 10.23 -46.34
CA ARG A 563 25.62 10.67 -47.62
C ARG A 563 25.46 12.19 -47.65
N THR A 564 25.48 12.75 -48.85
CA THR A 564 25.15 14.16 -49.14
C THR A 564 23.69 14.29 -49.58
N ILE A 565 23.14 15.50 -49.52
CA ILE A 565 21.77 15.78 -49.96
C ILE A 565 21.60 15.46 -51.46
N GLU A 566 22.63 15.68 -52.26
CA GLU A 566 22.65 15.39 -53.69
C GLU A 566 22.55 13.88 -53.97
N GLN A 567 23.26 13.06 -53.19
CA GLN A 567 23.28 11.60 -53.35
C GLN A 567 21.94 10.93 -53.02
N ILE A 568 21.12 11.52 -52.16
CA ILE A 568 19.82 10.94 -51.75
C ILE A 568 18.65 11.43 -52.62
N LYS A 569 18.89 12.46 -53.44
CA LYS A 569 17.93 13.02 -54.40
C LYS A 569 18.00 12.37 -55.79
N GLN A 570 19.12 11.70 -56.08
CA GLN A 570 19.30 10.84 -57.25
C GLN A 570 18.67 9.48 -56.99
#